data_AF-A0A1Q3GFN7-F1
#
_entry.id   AF-A0A1Q3GFN7-F1
#
_cell.length_a   1.000
_cell.length_b   1.000
_cell.length_c   1.000
_cell.angle_alpha   90.00
_cell.angle_beta   90.00
_cell.angle_gamma   90.00
#
_symmetry.space_group_name_H-M   'P 1'
#
loop_
_entity.id
_entity.type
_entity.pdbx_description
1 polymer ?
#
loop_
_entity_poly.entity_id
_entity_poly.type
_entity_poly.pdbx_seq_one_letter_code
_entity_poly.pdbx_strand_id
1 'polypeptide(L)'
;MGLLVSTPSQAQFGGLKKGLKNKLKRKKKKKTSTRTSSRSSSRSSRGSSATMPKGMTAELAKEYKAFYKAKYELSANNWYHPTNASSKFMAEKLPMLKKLNYPALKKRMDEDRKKFPKMFNKYGYGNSASSAPTPDLYWANHYVTKIVAWEKQVANEEKHMPGAVQHWITQCENTKGPNKIQYAQDAIALADALLTIKPQNELLKEYKQEAQKTLDKSLTNFREYITSDFHKTHLKQVVIFSKGPKNMGKNSMGKPKFDVDESSIINTIIPGKPAHVIGFFAATNKQGGGVPSFVFNMTKVGEKYNKHAKNTQTMYFRAKDRGKLKDQAFYIFNLFPDTKIQYKSHIEYIPHLNFTKYLLRQVPGKYNIEITWGRNNPMAKGTFTLDLSIENRKKLKEYYNQLMATKIAAVTMPGSGNCVDQAHKVVNKDHLNKYGKRLKLVFHGPGGKIMKPWPNNHQVEWYTAQGYGAFEKDGKVEIIHLEFRRAPTATRWKWHSIGKTGGHLNMQTTNGGIKPEMLNFGYEMKKANVNKCAPWL
;
A
#
# COMPACT_ATOMS: atom_id res chain seq x y z
N MET A 1 25.77 -35.63 51.89
CA MET A 1 26.11 -34.33 51.25
C MET A 1 24.90 -33.94 50.40
N GLY A 2 24.28 -32.76 50.45
CA GLY A 2 24.66 -31.48 51.04
C GLY A 2 24.32 -30.39 50.00
N LEU A 3 23.10 -29.86 49.95
CA LEU A 3 22.69 -28.58 50.59
C LEU A 3 23.67 -27.44 50.26
N LEU A 4 23.27 -26.33 49.63
CA LEU A 4 22.10 -25.48 49.92
C LEU A 4 21.50 -24.77 48.69
N VAL A 5 20.18 -24.50 48.75
CA VAL A 5 19.58 -23.24 48.24
C VAL A 5 18.67 -22.73 49.36
N SER A 6 18.86 -21.49 49.80
CA SER A 6 18.17 -20.94 50.98
C SER A 6 17.04 -19.97 50.60
N THR A 7 15.94 -20.05 51.35
CA THR A 7 14.82 -19.11 51.30
C THR A 7 14.72 -18.34 52.62
N PRO A 8 14.27 -17.08 52.57
CA PRO A 8 13.63 -16.42 53.70
C PRO A 8 12.18 -16.01 53.38
N SER A 9 11.23 -15.96 54.31
CA SER A 9 11.03 -16.75 55.54
C SER A 9 9.53 -16.63 55.92
N GLN A 10 9.02 -17.48 56.82
CA GLN A 10 7.67 -17.31 57.39
C GLN A 10 7.74 -16.84 58.85
N ALA A 11 6.92 -15.83 59.19
CA ALA A 11 6.01 -15.76 60.36
C ALA A 11 5.33 -14.37 60.33
N GLN A 12 4.04 -14.17 60.58
CA GLN A 12 3.33 -14.47 61.84
C GLN A 12 1.80 -14.57 61.63
N PHE A 13 1.17 -15.40 62.47
CA PHE A 13 -0.25 -15.47 62.90
C PHE A 13 -1.37 -14.71 62.15
N GLY A 14 -2.46 -15.44 61.82
CA GLY A 14 -3.79 -14.81 61.68
C GLY A 14 -4.92 -15.61 60.99
N GLY A 15 -5.80 -16.25 61.76
CA GLY A 15 -7.25 -16.25 61.46
C GLY A 15 -7.82 -17.09 60.29
N LEU A 16 -8.00 -18.40 60.53
CA LEU A 16 -9.21 -19.18 60.23
C LEU A 16 -9.92 -19.08 58.84
N LYS A 17 -9.91 -20.22 58.13
CA LYS A 17 -10.87 -20.54 57.05
C LYS A 17 -12.32 -20.70 57.58
N LYS A 18 -13.27 -20.57 56.64
CA LYS A 18 -14.71 -20.97 56.64
C LYS A 18 -15.71 -19.85 56.98
N GLY A 19 -16.83 -19.81 56.25
CA GLY A 19 -17.91 -18.83 56.46
C GLY A 19 -18.92 -18.61 55.32
N LEU A 20 -18.95 -19.45 54.27
CA LEU A 20 -19.97 -19.33 53.23
C LEU A 20 -21.35 -19.76 53.77
N LYS A 21 -22.43 -19.10 53.30
CA LYS A 21 -23.87 -19.36 53.53
C LYS A 21 -24.51 -18.82 54.83
N ASN A 22 -25.21 -17.69 54.66
CA ASN A 22 -26.58 -17.41 55.13
C ASN A 22 -26.96 -17.47 56.62
N LYS A 23 -27.14 -16.29 57.24
CA LYS A 23 -28.26 -15.92 58.15
C LYS A 23 -28.51 -14.40 57.95
N LEU A 24 -29.65 -13.91 57.44
CA LEU A 24 -31.05 -13.89 57.91
C LEU A 24 -31.36 -12.96 59.10
N LYS A 25 -32.30 -12.02 58.87
CA LYS A 25 -33.05 -11.16 59.84
C LYS A 25 -32.19 -10.04 60.51
N ARG A 26 -32.50 -8.74 60.34
CA ARG A 26 -33.53 -7.89 61.04
C ARG A 26 -33.28 -7.83 62.57
N LYS A 27 -33.28 -6.68 63.28
CA LYS A 27 -33.82 -5.30 63.05
C LYS A 27 -33.11 -4.26 63.98
N LYS A 28 -33.18 -2.96 63.63
CA LYS A 28 -33.21 -1.69 64.46
C LYS A 28 -32.66 -1.75 65.92
N LYS A 29 -31.76 -0.85 66.40
CA LYS A 29 -31.92 0.63 66.56
C LYS A 29 -31.06 1.43 65.53
N LYS A 30 -30.46 2.64 65.68
CA LYS A 30 -30.32 3.71 66.70
C LYS A 30 -30.65 5.09 66.05
N LYS A 31 -30.09 6.22 66.54
CA LYS A 31 -30.34 7.66 66.23
C LYS A 31 -29.10 8.47 66.72
N THR A 32 -28.70 9.66 66.22
CA THR A 32 -29.03 10.43 64.98
C THR A 32 -27.96 11.50 64.71
N SER A 33 -27.65 11.80 63.44
CA SER A 33 -27.58 13.17 62.88
C SER A 33 -27.48 13.05 61.34
N THR A 34 -28.51 13.35 60.52
CA THR A 34 -28.84 14.65 59.88
C THR A 34 -27.68 15.32 59.12
N ARG A 35 -27.79 15.79 57.86
CA ARG A 35 -28.88 15.87 56.85
C ARG A 35 -28.28 15.53 55.46
N THR A 36 -28.96 15.05 54.40
CA THR A 36 -30.14 14.17 54.17
C THR A 36 -30.09 13.76 52.69
N SER A 37 -30.45 12.52 52.29
CA SER A 37 -30.53 12.11 50.86
C SER A 37 -31.95 11.70 50.42
N SER A 38 -32.49 12.36 49.40
CA SER A 38 -33.85 12.16 48.88
C SER A 38 -33.92 11.00 47.90
N ARG A 39 -34.24 9.82 48.44
CA ARG A 39 -34.55 8.59 47.68
C ARG A 39 -35.81 8.79 46.84
N SER A 40 -35.67 9.04 45.54
CA SER A 40 -36.81 9.07 44.60
C SER A 40 -37.39 7.66 44.42
N SER A 41 -38.72 7.54 44.53
CA SER A 41 -39.42 6.28 44.37
C SER A 41 -39.61 5.92 42.90
N SER A 42 -39.66 4.63 42.59
CA SER A 42 -40.06 4.09 41.29
C SER A 42 -41.57 4.24 41.09
N ARG A 43 -42.05 5.48 41.04
CA ARG A 43 -43.43 5.80 40.65
C ARG A 43 -43.52 5.59 39.14
N SER A 44 -44.28 4.59 38.71
CA SER A 44 -44.55 4.32 37.30
C SER A 44 -45.38 5.45 36.71
N SER A 45 -44.71 6.49 36.20
CA SER A 45 -45.37 7.53 35.42
C SER A 45 -46.01 6.90 34.19
N ARG A 46 -47.35 6.93 34.12
CA ARG A 46 -48.11 6.64 32.89
C ARG A 46 -47.40 7.30 31.71
N GLY A 47 -47.14 6.52 30.66
CA GLY A 47 -46.18 6.89 29.65
C GLY A 47 -46.54 8.19 28.93
N SER A 48 -45.80 9.26 29.19
CA SER A 48 -45.55 10.24 28.14
C SER A 48 -44.68 9.53 27.09
N SER A 49 -45.29 9.07 26.01
CA SER A 49 -44.53 8.69 24.82
C SER A 49 -43.72 9.92 24.41
N ALA A 50 -42.39 9.80 24.47
CA ALA A 50 -41.49 10.82 23.97
C ALA A 50 -41.52 10.75 22.44
N THR A 51 -42.62 11.23 21.86
CA THR A 51 -42.82 11.28 20.41
C THR A 51 -41.64 12.00 19.79
N MET A 52 -40.91 11.28 18.93
CA MET A 52 -39.82 11.89 18.18
C MET A 52 -40.39 13.06 17.37
N PRO A 53 -39.74 14.24 17.40
CA PRO A 53 -40.24 15.39 16.67
C PRO A 53 -40.34 15.09 15.17
N LYS A 54 -41.45 15.53 14.56
CA LYS A 54 -41.71 15.40 13.13
C LYS A 54 -40.55 16.03 12.34
N GLY A 55 -39.82 15.20 11.59
CA GLY A 55 -38.68 15.62 10.75
C GLY A 55 -37.42 14.76 10.91
N MET A 56 -37.22 14.08 12.04
CA MET A 56 -36.04 13.23 12.24
C MET A 56 -36.21 11.86 11.55
N THR A 57 -35.44 11.62 10.48
CA THR A 57 -35.48 10.36 9.68
C THR A 57 -34.31 9.42 9.99
N ALA A 58 -34.44 8.14 9.61
CA ALA A 58 -33.38 7.15 9.77
C ALA A 58 -32.16 7.40 8.86
N GLU A 59 -32.29 8.23 7.84
CA GLU A 59 -31.20 8.64 6.95
C GLU A 59 -30.43 9.82 7.56
N LEU A 60 -31.14 10.85 8.03
CA LEU A 60 -30.58 11.96 8.80
C LEU A 60 -29.83 11.45 10.04
N ALA A 61 -30.36 10.42 10.71
CA ALA A 61 -29.68 9.71 11.79
C ALA A 61 -28.33 9.10 11.37
N LYS A 62 -28.25 8.52 10.17
CA LYS A 62 -27.00 7.96 9.62
C LYS A 62 -26.01 9.06 9.21
N GLU A 63 -26.48 10.19 8.68
CA GLU A 63 -25.64 11.38 8.43
C GLU A 63 -25.03 11.91 9.74
N TYR A 64 -25.84 12.20 10.76
CA TYR A 64 -25.35 12.68 12.07
C TYR A 64 -24.40 11.66 12.76
N LYS A 65 -24.63 10.35 12.59
CA LYS A 65 -23.76 9.25 13.07
C LYS A 65 -22.41 9.20 12.34
N ALA A 66 -22.41 9.34 11.02
CA ALA A 66 -21.19 9.39 10.21
C ALA A 66 -20.37 10.65 10.55
N PHE A 67 -21.03 11.80 10.69
CA PHE A 67 -20.38 13.05 11.07
C PHE A 67 -19.79 12.98 12.48
N TYR A 68 -20.55 12.49 13.48
CA TYR A 68 -20.01 12.32 14.83
C TYR A 68 -18.83 11.33 14.85
N LYS A 69 -18.83 10.27 14.03
CA LYS A 69 -17.68 9.37 13.96
C LYS A 69 -16.42 10.07 13.43
N ALA A 70 -16.52 10.81 12.33
CA ALA A 70 -15.42 11.61 11.81
C ALA A 70 -14.95 12.67 12.83
N LYS A 71 -15.88 13.30 13.56
CA LYS A 71 -15.61 14.22 14.66
C LYS A 71 -14.93 13.54 15.85
N TYR A 72 -15.30 12.31 16.20
CA TYR A 72 -14.67 11.54 17.30
C TYR A 72 -13.21 11.25 16.97
N GLU A 73 -12.93 10.79 15.74
CA GLU A 73 -11.57 10.59 15.23
C GLU A 73 -10.76 11.91 15.30
N LEU A 74 -11.33 13.05 14.90
CA LEU A 74 -10.72 14.39 15.03
C LEU A 74 -10.47 14.85 16.48
N SER A 75 -11.42 14.62 17.40
CA SER A 75 -11.33 15.09 18.78
C SER A 75 -10.44 14.23 19.70
N ALA A 76 -9.90 13.12 19.20
CA ALA A 76 -8.91 12.30 19.91
C ALA A 76 -7.50 12.91 19.89
N ASN A 77 -7.29 14.00 19.13
CA ASN A 77 -6.03 14.73 19.03
C ASN A 77 -6.21 16.16 19.57
N ASN A 78 -5.15 16.73 20.14
CA ASN A 78 -5.19 18.11 20.67
C ASN A 78 -4.91 19.13 19.54
N TRP A 79 -5.80 20.11 19.38
CA TRP A 79 -5.73 21.16 18.35
C TRP A 79 -4.91 22.38 18.83
N TYR A 80 -4.93 22.67 20.12
CA TYR A 80 -4.24 23.81 20.75
C TYR A 80 -2.71 23.71 20.67
N HIS A 81 -2.19 22.48 20.60
CA HIS A 81 -0.77 22.18 20.36
C HIS A 81 -0.62 21.33 19.08
N PRO A 82 -0.65 21.96 17.88
CA PRO A 82 -0.63 21.27 16.59
C PRO A 82 0.77 20.74 16.28
N THR A 83 1.10 19.56 16.78
CA THR A 83 2.25 18.78 16.31
C THR A 83 2.12 18.45 14.82
N ASN A 84 3.23 18.15 14.13
CA ASN A 84 3.22 17.71 12.73
C ASN A 84 2.37 16.44 12.52
N ALA A 85 2.15 15.63 13.56
CA ALA A 85 1.28 14.46 13.51
C ALA A 85 -0.21 14.83 13.64
N SER A 86 -0.59 15.59 14.69
CA SER A 86 -1.99 15.95 14.94
C SER A 86 -2.56 16.88 13.86
N SER A 87 -1.78 17.83 13.35
CA SER A 87 -2.25 18.73 12.29
C SER A 87 -2.32 18.08 10.91
N LYS A 88 -1.43 17.14 10.57
CA LYS A 88 -1.57 16.32 9.36
C LYS A 88 -2.79 15.39 9.43
N PHE A 89 -3.09 14.85 10.60
CA PHE A 89 -4.32 14.09 10.85
C PHE A 89 -5.57 14.97 10.69
N MET A 90 -5.55 16.22 11.19
CA MET A 90 -6.64 17.18 10.95
C MET A 90 -6.84 17.44 9.45
N ALA A 91 -5.78 17.71 8.69
CA ALA A 91 -5.84 17.91 7.24
C ALA A 91 -6.35 16.66 6.46
N GLU A 92 -6.11 15.45 6.95
CA GLU A 92 -6.67 14.21 6.36
C GLU A 92 -8.17 14.04 6.67
N LYS A 93 -8.60 14.30 7.92
CA LYS A 93 -9.97 14.00 8.38
C LYS A 93 -10.97 15.12 8.13
N LEU A 94 -10.58 16.39 8.17
CA LEU A 94 -11.49 17.51 7.92
C LEU A 94 -12.18 17.48 6.53
N PRO A 95 -11.50 17.09 5.43
CA PRO A 95 -12.17 16.85 4.15
C PRO A 95 -13.29 15.78 4.19
N MET A 96 -13.30 14.87 5.17
CA MET A 96 -14.44 13.95 5.36
C MET A 96 -15.70 14.69 5.83
N LEU A 97 -15.56 15.78 6.61
CA LEU A 97 -16.68 16.66 6.98
C LEU A 97 -17.23 17.41 5.76
N LYS A 98 -16.36 17.82 4.82
CA LYS A 98 -16.77 18.40 3.52
C LYS A 98 -17.57 17.40 2.69
N LYS A 99 -17.15 16.12 2.65
CA LYS A 99 -17.89 15.03 1.96
C LYS A 99 -19.28 14.75 2.58
N LEU A 100 -19.47 15.06 3.86
CA LEU A 100 -20.77 14.98 4.55
C LEU A 100 -21.61 16.26 4.40
N ASN A 101 -21.23 17.16 3.48
CA ASN A 101 -21.87 18.45 3.21
C ASN A 101 -22.16 19.24 4.50
N TYR A 102 -21.11 19.47 5.30
CA TYR A 102 -21.19 20.19 6.58
C TYR A 102 -22.05 21.48 6.56
N PRO A 103 -21.98 22.37 5.54
CA PRO A 103 -22.84 23.55 5.50
C PRO A 103 -24.35 23.21 5.44
N ALA A 104 -24.75 22.24 4.62
CA ALA A 104 -26.14 21.79 4.55
C ALA A 104 -26.56 20.98 5.78
N LEU A 105 -25.65 20.21 6.38
CA LEU A 105 -25.88 19.51 7.64
C LEU A 105 -26.10 20.51 8.79
N LYS A 106 -25.25 21.54 8.89
CA LYS A 106 -25.35 22.61 9.88
C LYS A 106 -26.62 23.44 9.72
N LYS A 107 -26.97 23.88 8.50
CA LYS A 107 -28.22 24.61 8.26
C LYS A 107 -29.44 23.81 8.76
N ARG A 108 -29.49 22.51 8.45
CA ARG A 108 -30.55 21.60 8.92
C ARG A 108 -30.53 21.45 10.45
N MET A 109 -29.37 21.31 11.08
CA MET A 109 -29.23 21.31 12.55
C MET A 109 -29.69 22.61 13.23
N ASP A 110 -29.36 23.78 12.67
CA ASP A 110 -29.78 25.08 13.22
C ASP A 110 -31.29 25.30 13.06
N GLU A 111 -31.88 24.80 11.97
CA GLU A 111 -33.35 24.75 11.82
C GLU A 111 -34.01 23.78 12.82
N ASP A 112 -33.48 22.56 12.98
CA ASP A 112 -33.95 21.58 13.97
C ASP A 112 -33.85 22.15 15.40
N ARG A 113 -32.79 22.92 15.69
CA ARG A 113 -32.58 23.59 16.97
C ARG A 113 -33.59 24.70 17.24
N LYS A 114 -33.99 25.46 16.21
CA LYS A 114 -35.08 26.44 16.29
C LYS A 114 -36.45 25.77 16.46
N LYS A 115 -36.69 24.64 15.78
CA LYS A 115 -37.93 23.86 15.87
C LYS A 115 -38.10 23.16 17.23
N PHE A 116 -37.00 22.70 17.85
CA PHE A 116 -37.04 21.81 19.03
C PHE A 116 -36.18 22.27 20.23
N PRO A 117 -36.22 23.55 20.68
CA PRO A 117 -35.29 24.08 21.70
C PRO A 117 -35.31 23.32 23.04
N LYS A 118 -36.47 22.77 23.43
CA LYS A 118 -36.62 21.95 24.65
C LYS A 118 -35.88 20.60 24.56
N MET A 119 -35.56 20.09 23.37
CA MET A 119 -34.73 18.88 23.21
C MET A 119 -33.28 19.19 23.59
N PHE A 120 -32.70 20.21 22.95
CA PHE A 120 -31.30 20.62 23.11
C PHE A 120 -30.97 21.04 24.55
N ASN A 121 -31.94 21.63 25.27
CA ASN A 121 -31.77 22.05 26.66
C ASN A 121 -31.98 20.93 27.69
N LYS A 122 -32.66 19.82 27.35
CA LYS A 122 -33.06 18.79 28.34
C LYS A 122 -32.16 17.56 28.36
N TYR A 123 -31.61 17.13 27.22
CA TYR A 123 -30.78 15.91 27.13
C TYR A 123 -29.28 16.19 27.35
N GLY A 124 -28.97 16.84 28.47
CA GLY A 124 -27.59 17.00 28.94
C GLY A 124 -26.92 15.64 29.19
N TYR A 125 -25.65 15.54 28.81
CA TYR A 125 -24.73 14.38 28.94
C TYR A 125 -25.32 13.06 29.48
N GLY A 126 -25.70 12.18 28.56
CA GLY A 126 -25.65 10.72 28.78
C GLY A 126 -26.91 10.03 29.30
N ASN A 127 -27.96 10.75 29.71
CA ASN A 127 -29.20 10.10 30.17
C ASN A 127 -30.01 9.52 29.01
N SER A 128 -30.22 8.21 29.03
CA SER A 128 -30.97 7.45 28.03
C SER A 128 -32.49 7.58 28.22
N ALA A 129 -33.23 7.47 27.11
CA ALA A 129 -34.68 7.33 27.11
C ALA A 129 -35.03 6.00 26.42
N SER A 130 -35.62 5.07 27.18
CA SER A 130 -35.92 3.70 26.75
C SER A 130 -37.12 3.56 25.80
N SER A 131 -37.61 4.67 25.25
CA SER A 131 -38.87 4.77 24.49
C SER A 131 -38.73 5.41 23.10
N ALA A 132 -37.52 5.50 22.57
CA ALA A 132 -37.29 6.00 21.21
C ALA A 132 -37.71 4.95 20.15
N PRO A 133 -38.38 5.35 19.04
CA PRO A 133 -39.00 4.42 18.11
C PRO A 133 -38.02 3.58 17.26
N THR A 134 -36.76 4.02 17.07
CA THR A 134 -35.69 3.15 16.56
C THR A 134 -34.33 3.50 17.17
N PRO A 135 -33.33 2.58 17.16
CA PRO A 135 -32.00 2.84 17.69
C PRO A 135 -31.26 3.97 16.97
N ASP A 136 -31.33 4.04 15.63
CA ASP A 136 -30.63 5.10 14.88
C ASP A 136 -31.23 6.48 15.20
N LEU A 137 -32.55 6.61 15.33
CA LEU A 137 -33.22 7.85 15.72
C LEU A 137 -32.85 8.30 17.14
N TYR A 138 -32.66 7.36 18.08
CA TYR A 138 -32.11 7.65 19.41
C TYR A 138 -30.68 8.20 19.33
N TRP A 139 -29.82 7.52 18.58
CA TRP A 139 -28.41 7.90 18.43
C TRP A 139 -28.26 9.28 17.77
N ALA A 140 -29.15 9.65 16.84
CA ALA A 140 -29.17 10.93 16.15
C ALA A 140 -29.20 12.13 17.11
N ASN A 141 -30.15 12.17 18.06
CA ASN A 141 -30.27 13.21 19.09
C ASN A 141 -28.97 13.34 19.91
N HIS A 142 -28.46 12.21 20.41
CA HIS A 142 -27.21 12.17 21.18
C HIS A 142 -25.98 12.63 20.38
N TYR A 143 -25.94 12.40 19.07
CA TYR A 143 -24.87 12.90 18.20
C TYR A 143 -25.01 14.39 17.90
N VAL A 144 -26.21 14.91 17.64
CA VAL A 144 -26.49 16.34 17.44
C VAL A 144 -25.94 17.18 18.60
N THR A 145 -26.22 16.80 19.86
CA THR A 145 -25.68 17.49 21.05
C THR A 145 -24.14 17.48 21.07
N LYS A 146 -23.51 16.37 20.66
CA LYS A 146 -22.04 16.23 20.61
C LYS A 146 -21.37 16.93 19.41
N ILE A 147 -22.14 17.30 18.40
CA ILE A 147 -21.73 18.17 17.30
C ILE A 147 -21.81 19.64 17.74
N VAL A 148 -22.90 20.08 18.36
CA VAL A 148 -22.99 21.45 18.93
C VAL A 148 -21.91 21.69 20.00
N ALA A 149 -21.58 20.68 20.80
CA ALA A 149 -20.45 20.74 21.73
C ALA A 149 -19.07 20.81 21.02
N TRP A 150 -18.95 20.23 19.82
CA TRP A 150 -17.74 20.37 18.98
C TRP A 150 -17.64 21.77 18.37
N GLU A 151 -18.73 22.34 17.86
CA GLU A 151 -18.70 23.70 17.32
C GLU A 151 -18.26 24.73 18.36
N LYS A 152 -18.65 24.56 19.63
CA LYS A 152 -18.13 25.36 20.75
C LYS A 152 -16.64 25.16 20.99
N GLN A 153 -16.15 23.91 20.93
CA GLN A 153 -14.71 23.62 21.05
C GLN A 153 -13.92 24.27 19.89
N VAL A 154 -14.39 24.08 18.66
CA VAL A 154 -13.84 24.66 17.43
C VAL A 154 -13.81 26.20 17.49
N ALA A 155 -14.85 26.84 18.01
CA ALA A 155 -14.87 28.30 18.22
C ALA A 155 -13.87 28.76 19.30
N ASN A 156 -13.65 27.97 20.35
CA ASN A 156 -12.64 28.27 21.38
C ASN A 156 -11.19 28.08 20.86
N GLU A 157 -11.00 27.09 19.99
CA GLU A 157 -9.72 26.75 19.35
C GLU A 157 -9.43 27.62 18.11
N GLU A 158 -10.42 28.37 17.62
CA GLU A 158 -10.36 29.20 16.40
C GLU A 158 -9.19 30.19 16.39
N LYS A 159 -8.91 30.82 17.53
CA LYS A 159 -7.79 31.77 17.69
C LYS A 159 -6.40 31.12 17.52
N HIS A 160 -6.31 29.79 17.50
CA HIS A 160 -5.08 29.02 17.27
C HIS A 160 -5.01 28.41 15.86
N MET A 161 -6.12 28.41 15.10
CA MET A 161 -6.17 27.85 13.74
C MET A 161 -5.19 28.52 12.76
N PRO A 162 -5.01 29.86 12.75
CA PRO A 162 -4.00 30.49 11.89
C PRO A 162 -2.58 30.07 12.28
N GLY A 163 -2.24 30.06 13.58
CA GLY A 163 -0.93 29.63 14.07
C GLY A 163 -0.60 28.18 13.74
N ALA A 164 -1.61 27.30 13.65
CA ALA A 164 -1.44 25.93 13.18
C ALA A 164 -1.00 25.85 11.71
N VAL A 165 -1.49 26.74 10.84
CA VAL A 165 -1.04 26.86 9.44
C VAL A 165 0.33 27.51 9.36
N GLN A 166 0.52 28.62 10.09
CA GLN A 166 1.78 29.38 10.14
C GLN A 166 2.96 28.49 10.55
N HIS A 167 2.79 27.60 11.53
CA HIS A 167 3.80 26.60 11.91
C HIS A 167 4.29 25.79 10.71
N TRP A 168 3.40 25.28 9.83
CA TRP A 168 3.83 24.54 8.64
C TRP A 168 4.54 25.43 7.61
N ILE A 169 4.20 26.72 7.52
CA ILE A 169 4.92 27.69 6.68
C ILE A 169 6.34 27.88 7.23
N THR A 170 6.50 28.17 8.53
CA THR A 170 7.81 28.31 9.17
C THR A 170 8.64 27.02 9.11
N GLN A 171 8.02 25.85 9.26
CA GLN A 171 8.69 24.55 9.02
C GLN A 171 9.10 24.40 7.56
N CYS A 172 8.27 24.82 6.60
CA CYS A 172 8.58 24.84 5.18
C CYS A 172 9.80 25.72 4.90
N GLU A 173 9.84 26.95 5.41
CA GLU A 173 10.95 27.89 5.23
C GLU A 173 12.28 27.31 5.70
N ASN A 174 12.32 26.82 6.95
CA ASN A 174 13.52 26.24 7.57
C ASN A 174 13.96 24.89 6.96
N THR A 175 13.13 24.25 6.14
CA THR A 175 13.40 22.92 5.59
C THR A 175 14.09 22.96 4.22
N LYS A 176 15.19 22.22 4.10
CA LYS A 176 15.92 22.00 2.84
C LYS A 176 15.39 20.76 2.09
N GLY A 177 15.46 20.78 0.76
CA GLY A 177 15.15 19.62 -0.09
C GLY A 177 13.66 19.24 -0.17
N PRO A 178 13.32 18.02 -0.61
CA PRO A 178 11.95 17.63 -0.99
C PRO A 178 10.96 17.51 0.17
N ASN A 179 11.36 17.76 1.42
CA ASN A 179 10.44 17.89 2.55
C ASN A 179 9.77 19.27 2.59
N LYS A 180 10.42 20.31 2.05
CA LYS A 180 9.86 21.67 1.92
C LYS A 180 8.48 21.66 1.25
N ILE A 181 8.39 20.96 0.13
CA ILE A 181 7.18 20.83 -0.69
C ILE A 181 6.05 20.12 0.06
N GLN A 182 6.37 19.11 0.87
CA GLN A 182 5.37 18.45 1.73
C GLN A 182 4.79 19.42 2.75
N TYR A 183 5.61 20.28 3.35
CA TYR A 183 5.17 21.23 4.37
C TYR A 183 4.33 22.37 3.78
N ALA A 184 4.65 22.84 2.57
CA ALA A 184 3.77 23.78 1.84
C ALA A 184 2.43 23.12 1.47
N GLN A 185 2.43 21.88 0.98
CA GLN A 185 1.19 21.13 0.69
C GLN A 185 0.35 20.87 1.95
N ASP A 186 0.97 20.49 3.07
CA ASP A 186 0.29 20.27 4.34
C ASP A 186 -0.31 21.57 4.90
N ALA A 187 0.40 22.71 4.76
CA ALA A 187 -0.12 24.04 5.10
C ALA A 187 -1.34 24.42 4.25
N ILE A 188 -1.28 24.26 2.93
CA ILE A 188 -2.40 24.56 2.02
C ILE A 188 -3.61 23.67 2.35
N ALA A 189 -3.39 22.36 2.52
CA ALA A 189 -4.45 21.40 2.83
C ALA A 189 -5.11 21.68 4.19
N LEU A 190 -4.32 22.09 5.20
CA LEU A 190 -4.83 22.51 6.50
C LEU A 190 -5.62 23.82 6.40
N ALA A 191 -5.11 24.81 5.67
CA ALA A 191 -5.80 26.09 5.46
C ALA A 191 -7.13 25.90 4.71
N ASP A 192 -7.16 25.14 3.62
CA ASP A 192 -8.39 24.80 2.89
C ASP A 192 -9.39 24.04 3.79
N ALA A 193 -8.91 23.10 4.61
CA ALA A 193 -9.74 22.37 5.55
C ALA A 193 -10.39 23.30 6.60
N LEU A 194 -9.62 24.21 7.20
CA LEU A 194 -10.10 25.17 8.19
C LEU A 194 -11.03 26.22 7.57
N LEU A 195 -10.77 26.65 6.33
CA LEU A 195 -11.67 27.51 5.55
C LEU A 195 -13.01 26.84 5.22
N THR A 196 -13.15 25.50 5.25
CA THR A 196 -14.50 24.87 5.17
C THR A 196 -15.32 25.03 6.45
N ILE A 197 -14.68 25.36 7.57
CA ILE A 197 -15.34 25.63 8.85
C ILE A 197 -15.65 27.13 8.96
N LYS A 198 -14.70 28.00 8.59
CA LYS A 198 -14.81 29.46 8.61
C LYS A 198 -14.33 30.10 7.29
N PRO A 199 -15.18 30.14 6.24
CA PRO A 199 -14.81 30.72 4.94
C PRO A 199 -14.41 32.19 4.98
N GLN A 200 -14.84 32.93 6.01
CA GLN A 200 -14.64 34.37 6.21
C GLN A 200 -13.39 34.73 7.05
N ASN A 201 -12.51 33.77 7.33
CA ASN A 201 -11.28 34.03 8.09
C ASN A 201 -10.17 34.48 7.12
N GLU A 202 -9.90 35.79 7.05
CA GLU A 202 -8.94 36.37 6.10
C GLU A 202 -7.50 35.89 6.36
N LEU A 203 -7.06 35.80 7.63
CA LEU A 203 -5.74 35.25 8.01
C LEU A 203 -5.50 33.84 7.46
N LEU A 204 -6.53 32.98 7.45
CA LEU A 204 -6.42 31.65 6.83
C LEU A 204 -6.33 31.70 5.30
N LYS A 205 -6.88 32.73 4.64
CA LYS A 205 -6.68 32.96 3.19
C LYS A 205 -5.29 33.50 2.89
N GLU A 206 -4.79 34.43 3.71
CA GLU A 206 -3.43 34.98 3.62
C GLU A 206 -2.38 33.88 3.77
N TYR A 207 -2.44 33.08 4.85
CA TYR A 207 -1.55 31.95 5.04
C TYR A 207 -1.70 30.86 3.95
N LYS A 208 -2.90 30.67 3.37
CA LYS A 208 -3.05 29.81 2.18
C LYS A 208 -2.27 30.38 0.98
N GLN A 209 -2.36 31.69 0.72
CA GLN A 209 -1.61 32.34 -0.37
C GLN A 209 -0.10 32.32 -0.13
N GLU A 210 0.35 32.50 1.11
CA GLU A 210 1.76 32.42 1.51
C GLU A 210 2.31 31.00 1.35
N ALA A 211 1.57 29.99 1.80
CA ALA A 211 1.91 28.59 1.58
C ALA A 211 1.95 28.23 0.09
N GLN A 212 1.05 28.79 -0.72
CA GLN A 212 1.06 28.64 -2.18
C GLN A 212 2.29 29.30 -2.83
N LYS A 213 2.60 30.56 -2.50
CA LYS A 213 3.84 31.25 -2.93
C LYS A 213 5.09 30.43 -2.56
N THR A 214 5.10 29.83 -1.37
CA THR A 214 6.21 28.99 -0.88
C THR A 214 6.29 27.65 -1.60
N LEU A 215 5.16 27.04 -1.96
CA LEU A 215 5.09 25.87 -2.84
C LEU A 215 5.67 26.21 -4.21
N ASP A 216 5.17 27.25 -4.87
CA ASP A 216 5.58 27.64 -6.23
C ASP A 216 7.07 27.98 -6.30
N LYS A 217 7.59 28.77 -5.34
CA LYS A 217 9.03 29.05 -5.19
C LYS A 217 9.86 27.76 -5.03
N SER A 218 9.31 26.73 -4.39
CA SER A 218 9.94 25.41 -4.25
C SER A 218 9.84 24.55 -5.52
N LEU A 219 8.80 24.73 -6.34
CA LEU A 219 8.58 24.02 -7.60
C LEU A 219 9.35 24.61 -8.79
N THR A 220 9.73 25.88 -8.76
CA THR A 220 10.58 26.50 -9.80
C THR A 220 11.83 25.66 -10.09
N ASN A 221 12.51 25.16 -9.06
CA ASN A 221 13.71 24.33 -9.17
C ASN A 221 13.46 22.93 -9.77
N PHE A 222 12.21 22.52 -9.95
CA PHE A 222 11.80 21.25 -10.54
C PHE A 222 10.90 21.42 -11.78
N ARG A 223 10.64 22.66 -12.23
CA ARG A 223 9.68 23.00 -13.29
C ARG A 223 9.92 22.24 -14.59
N GLU A 224 11.18 21.92 -14.91
CA GLU A 224 11.55 21.15 -16.10
C GLU A 224 11.22 19.64 -16.05
N TYR A 225 10.92 19.08 -14.87
CA TYR A 225 10.55 17.68 -14.67
C TYR A 225 9.05 17.46 -14.39
N ILE A 226 8.32 18.53 -14.13
CA ILE A 226 6.87 18.52 -13.88
C ILE A 226 6.14 18.41 -15.22
N THR A 227 5.29 17.40 -15.36
CA THR A 227 4.72 17.02 -16.67
C THR A 227 3.41 17.74 -17.02
N SER A 228 2.65 18.18 -16.02
CA SER A 228 1.33 18.84 -16.16
C SER A 228 0.92 19.52 -14.85
N ASP A 229 -0.17 20.28 -14.84
CA ASP A 229 -0.72 20.83 -13.60
C ASP A 229 -1.29 19.74 -12.67
N PHE A 230 -1.77 18.63 -13.23
CA PHE A 230 -2.11 17.42 -12.46
C PHE A 230 -0.89 16.91 -11.67
N HIS A 231 0.30 16.92 -12.29
CA HIS A 231 1.54 16.54 -11.63
C HIS A 231 1.81 17.44 -10.42
N LYS A 232 1.63 18.77 -10.54
CA LYS A 232 1.80 19.74 -9.43
C LYS A 232 0.83 19.48 -8.27
N THR A 233 -0.43 19.22 -8.56
CA THR A 233 -1.47 19.02 -7.54
C THR A 233 -1.35 17.66 -6.84
N HIS A 234 -0.79 16.65 -7.52
CA HIS A 234 -0.64 15.28 -6.99
C HIS A 234 0.79 14.93 -6.54
N LEU A 235 1.64 15.93 -6.28
CA LEU A 235 2.99 15.70 -5.75
C LEU A 235 2.98 14.88 -4.46
N LYS A 236 3.91 13.93 -4.39
CA LYS A 236 4.04 12.87 -3.38
C LYS A 236 2.88 11.87 -3.30
N GLN A 237 1.98 11.87 -4.28
CA GLN A 237 0.90 10.89 -4.38
C GLN A 237 1.23 9.82 -5.43
N VAL A 238 0.76 8.60 -5.15
CA VAL A 238 0.52 7.60 -6.19
C VAL A 238 -0.96 7.67 -6.55
N VAL A 239 -1.24 7.67 -7.85
CA VAL A 239 -2.59 7.62 -8.44
C VAL A 239 -2.64 6.45 -9.41
N ILE A 240 -3.78 5.77 -9.51
CA ILE A 240 -3.98 4.68 -10.48
C ILE A 240 -5.04 5.10 -11.49
N PHE A 241 -4.74 4.87 -12.76
CA PHE A 241 -5.63 5.16 -13.88
C PHE A 241 -6.05 3.86 -14.58
N SER A 242 -7.31 3.78 -14.99
CA SER A 242 -7.88 2.70 -15.80
C SER A 242 -7.53 2.81 -17.29
N LYS A 243 -6.97 3.95 -17.70
CA LYS A 243 -6.40 4.19 -19.03
C LYS A 243 -4.93 4.58 -18.89
N GLY A 244 -4.14 4.36 -19.93
CA GLY A 244 -2.76 4.83 -19.98
C GLY A 244 -2.66 6.36 -20.07
N PRO A 245 -1.50 6.95 -19.71
CA PRO A 245 -1.24 8.37 -19.94
C PRO A 245 -1.30 8.72 -21.43
N LYS A 246 -1.81 9.92 -21.72
CA LYS A 246 -1.95 10.49 -23.06
C LYS A 246 -0.73 11.35 -23.41
N ASN A 247 -0.55 11.66 -24.68
CA ASN A 247 0.44 12.63 -25.17
C ASN A 247 1.88 12.37 -24.66
N MET A 248 2.28 11.10 -24.60
CA MET A 248 3.62 10.68 -24.20
C MET A 248 4.67 11.26 -25.14
N GLY A 249 5.49 12.19 -24.66
CA GLY A 249 6.46 12.93 -25.48
C GLY A 249 7.57 13.57 -24.66
N LYS A 250 8.05 14.74 -25.11
CA LYS A 250 9.06 15.55 -24.42
C LYS A 250 8.59 17.00 -24.29
N ASN A 251 9.08 17.72 -23.29
CA ASN A 251 9.00 19.18 -23.23
C ASN A 251 10.14 19.83 -24.03
N SER A 252 10.17 21.17 -24.06
CA SER A 252 11.19 21.98 -24.76
C SER A 252 12.62 21.75 -24.27
N MET A 253 12.82 21.21 -23.06
CA MET A 253 14.12 20.84 -22.50
C MET A 253 14.45 19.35 -22.70
N GLY A 254 13.71 18.66 -23.58
CA GLY A 254 13.89 17.26 -23.91
C GLY A 254 13.48 16.27 -22.82
N LYS A 255 12.99 16.75 -21.67
CA LYS A 255 12.57 15.92 -20.53
C LYS A 255 11.20 15.28 -20.81
N PRO A 256 10.94 14.03 -20.39
CA PRO A 256 9.67 13.35 -20.68
C PRO A 256 8.44 14.11 -20.18
N LYS A 257 7.42 14.27 -21.04
CA LYS A 257 6.11 14.85 -20.71
C LYS A 257 5.00 13.84 -21.02
N PHE A 258 3.92 13.90 -20.28
CA PHE A 258 2.66 13.21 -20.56
C PHE A 258 1.50 13.92 -19.87
N ASP A 259 0.30 13.69 -20.38
CA ASP A 259 -0.95 14.17 -19.82
C ASP A 259 -1.76 12.98 -19.28
N VAL A 260 -2.72 13.23 -18.38
CA VAL A 260 -3.57 12.19 -17.79
C VAL A 260 -5.04 12.47 -18.03
N ASP A 261 -5.88 11.44 -17.87
CA ASP A 261 -7.33 11.52 -17.97
C ASP A 261 -7.92 11.35 -16.57
N GLU A 262 -8.28 12.45 -15.92
CA GLU A 262 -8.78 12.44 -14.54
C GLU A 262 -10.06 11.62 -14.39
N SER A 263 -10.89 11.55 -15.44
CA SER A 263 -12.09 10.70 -15.46
C SER A 263 -11.77 9.20 -15.36
N SER A 264 -10.52 8.80 -15.61
CA SER A 264 -10.07 7.42 -15.58
C SER A 264 -9.44 7.00 -14.25
N ILE A 265 -9.34 7.89 -13.25
CA ILE A 265 -8.78 7.58 -11.92
C ILE A 265 -9.60 6.48 -11.22
N ILE A 266 -8.91 5.47 -10.68
CA ILE A 266 -9.52 4.35 -9.96
C ILE A 266 -8.92 4.15 -8.56
N ASN A 267 -9.80 4.03 -7.57
CA ASN A 267 -9.43 3.72 -6.18
C ASN A 267 -9.55 2.21 -5.84
N THR A 268 -10.11 1.42 -6.77
CA THR A 268 -10.20 -0.04 -6.67
C THR A 268 -9.51 -0.69 -7.87
N ILE A 269 -8.51 -1.51 -7.59
CA ILE A 269 -7.83 -2.37 -8.55
C ILE A 269 -8.65 -3.65 -8.71
N ILE A 270 -9.11 -3.91 -9.93
CA ILE A 270 -9.70 -5.20 -10.33
C ILE A 270 -8.61 -5.98 -11.08
N PRO A 271 -8.15 -7.13 -10.56
CA PRO A 271 -7.08 -7.91 -11.18
C PRO A 271 -7.40 -8.32 -12.62
N GLY A 272 -6.42 -8.20 -13.51
CA GLY A 272 -6.57 -8.48 -14.95
C GLY A 272 -7.26 -7.37 -15.76
N LYS A 273 -7.77 -6.30 -15.13
CA LYS A 273 -8.12 -5.04 -15.82
C LYS A 273 -6.92 -4.08 -15.82
N PRO A 274 -6.78 -3.19 -16.82
CA PRO A 274 -5.71 -2.19 -16.85
C PRO A 274 -5.67 -1.34 -15.58
N ALA A 275 -4.47 -1.19 -15.02
CA ALA A 275 -4.23 -0.41 -13.80
C ALA A 275 -2.84 0.25 -13.91
N HIS A 276 -2.84 1.46 -14.46
CA HIS A 276 -1.66 2.27 -14.68
C HIS A 276 -1.34 3.06 -13.41
N VAL A 277 -0.40 2.54 -12.62
CA VAL A 277 0.11 3.15 -11.40
C VAL A 277 1.09 4.26 -11.80
N ILE A 278 0.80 5.51 -11.40
CA ILE A 278 1.69 6.66 -11.62
C ILE A 278 1.97 7.33 -10.29
N GLY A 279 3.26 7.51 -9.96
CA GLY A 279 3.67 8.31 -8.81
C GLY A 279 4.26 9.64 -9.27
N PHE A 280 3.83 10.74 -8.68
CA PHE A 280 4.28 12.11 -8.97
C PHE A 280 5.05 12.67 -7.77
N PHE A 281 6.14 13.40 -7.99
CA PHE A 281 6.98 13.95 -6.91
C PHE A 281 7.86 15.09 -7.44
N ALA A 282 8.46 15.87 -6.54
CA ALA A 282 9.31 17.01 -6.90
C ALA A 282 10.75 16.77 -6.42
N ALA A 283 11.38 15.80 -7.08
CA ALA A 283 12.76 15.33 -6.95
C ALA A 283 13.01 14.36 -8.11
N THR A 284 14.25 14.05 -8.47
CA THR A 284 14.54 13.06 -9.53
C THR A 284 14.65 11.65 -8.96
N ASN A 285 14.34 10.60 -9.73
CA ASN A 285 14.50 9.22 -9.27
C ASN A 285 15.95 8.88 -8.84
N LYS A 286 16.96 9.61 -9.37
CA LYS A 286 18.35 9.62 -8.89
C LYS A 286 18.45 9.88 -7.38
N GLN A 287 17.67 10.84 -6.88
CA GLN A 287 17.59 11.21 -5.46
C GLN A 287 16.73 10.22 -4.65
N GLY A 288 15.83 9.49 -5.31
CA GLY A 288 14.96 8.50 -4.68
C GLY A 288 15.59 7.16 -4.35
N GLY A 289 16.67 6.77 -5.04
CA GLY A 289 17.33 5.46 -4.89
C GLY A 289 16.40 4.25 -5.12
N GLY A 290 15.26 4.47 -5.77
CA GLY A 290 14.03 3.71 -5.52
C GLY A 290 13.60 2.76 -6.63
N VAL A 291 12.57 1.99 -6.28
CA VAL A 291 11.75 1.08 -7.09
C VAL A 291 10.36 1.07 -6.43
N PRO A 292 9.23 0.99 -7.16
CA PRO A 292 7.93 1.04 -6.53
C PRO A 292 7.62 -0.30 -5.85
N SER A 293 7.01 -0.24 -4.68
CA SER A 293 6.80 -1.38 -3.79
C SER A 293 5.34 -1.43 -3.34
N PHE A 294 4.74 -2.62 -3.41
CA PHE A 294 3.47 -2.89 -2.76
C PHE A 294 3.70 -3.23 -1.30
N VAL A 295 3.13 -2.45 -0.39
CA VAL A 295 3.04 -2.77 1.03
C VAL A 295 1.68 -3.45 1.27
N PHE A 296 1.70 -4.79 1.26
CA PHE A 296 0.53 -5.57 1.65
C PHE A 296 0.46 -5.64 3.18
N ASN A 297 -0.53 -4.99 3.78
CA ASN A 297 -0.89 -5.24 5.18
C ASN A 297 -1.52 -6.65 5.24
N MET A 298 -0.80 -7.64 5.80
CA MET A 298 -1.20 -9.04 5.66
C MET A 298 -2.52 -9.34 6.37
N THR A 299 -3.54 -9.64 5.56
CA THR A 299 -4.84 -10.12 6.02
C THR A 299 -5.03 -11.56 5.54
N LYS A 300 -4.50 -12.50 6.36
CA LYS A 300 -4.70 -13.96 6.27
C LYS A 300 -4.11 -14.62 5.01
N VAL A 301 -2.83 -15.03 5.07
CA VAL A 301 -2.17 -15.90 4.08
C VAL A 301 -2.23 -17.34 4.59
N GLY A 302 -3.25 -18.10 4.18
CA GLY A 302 -3.63 -19.33 4.88
C GLY A 302 -4.21 -19.03 6.26
N GLU A 303 -4.41 -20.04 7.10
CA GLU A 303 -5.19 -19.86 8.34
C GLU A 303 -4.49 -19.07 9.46
N LYS A 304 -3.16 -18.95 9.41
CA LYS A 304 -2.38 -18.29 10.46
C LYS A 304 -2.49 -16.77 10.38
N TYR A 305 -3.13 -16.18 11.39
CA TYR A 305 -3.18 -14.73 11.60
C TYR A 305 -1.84 -14.19 12.10
N ASN A 306 -1.31 -13.16 11.46
CA ASN A 306 -0.47 -12.17 12.11
C ASN A 306 -0.90 -10.77 11.66
N LYS A 307 -1.65 -10.07 12.53
CA LYS A 307 -2.27 -8.76 12.25
C LYS A 307 -1.25 -7.62 12.05
N HIS A 308 0.03 -7.86 12.34
CA HIS A 308 1.09 -6.85 12.31
C HIS A 308 2.16 -7.11 11.24
N ALA A 309 2.05 -8.22 10.50
CA ALA A 309 2.96 -8.53 9.40
C ALA A 309 2.68 -7.64 8.17
N LYS A 310 3.60 -6.75 7.83
CA LYS A 310 3.63 -6.07 6.53
C LYS A 310 4.47 -6.89 5.56
N ASN A 311 3.88 -7.33 4.45
CA ASN A 311 4.61 -7.96 3.36
C ASN A 311 4.93 -6.91 2.28
N THR A 312 6.14 -6.35 2.32
CA THR A 312 6.62 -5.38 1.32
C THR A 312 7.16 -6.11 0.10
N GLN A 313 6.38 -6.09 -0.98
CA GLN A 313 6.70 -6.65 -2.29
C GLN A 313 7.26 -5.56 -3.19
N THR A 314 8.59 -5.44 -3.24
CA THR A 314 9.28 -4.63 -4.27
C THR A 314 8.88 -5.14 -5.64
N MET A 315 8.27 -4.31 -6.49
CA MET A 315 8.00 -4.71 -7.87
C MET A 315 9.34 -4.82 -8.62
N TYR A 316 9.48 -5.81 -9.50
CA TYR A 316 10.72 -5.95 -10.24
C TYR A 316 10.91 -4.76 -11.19
N PHE A 317 12.11 -4.18 -11.17
CA PHE A 317 12.51 -3.06 -12.02
C PHE A 317 13.92 -3.31 -12.54
N ARG A 318 14.06 -3.42 -13.86
CA ARG A 318 15.36 -3.71 -14.50
C ARG A 318 16.30 -2.53 -14.29
N ALA A 319 17.61 -2.80 -14.19
CA ALA A 319 18.62 -1.75 -14.10
C ALA A 319 18.50 -0.73 -15.25
N LYS A 320 18.22 -1.21 -16.48
CA LYS A 320 17.99 -0.37 -17.66
C LYS A 320 16.75 0.54 -17.57
N ASP A 321 15.73 0.16 -16.81
CA ASP A 321 14.55 1.02 -16.59
C ASP A 321 14.80 2.03 -15.46
N ARG A 322 15.54 1.65 -14.41
CA ARG A 322 16.01 2.62 -13.39
C ARG A 322 16.86 3.71 -14.04
N GLY A 323 17.71 3.35 -15.00
CA GLY A 323 18.48 4.29 -15.81
C GLY A 323 17.59 5.29 -16.58
N LYS A 324 16.52 4.82 -17.23
CA LYS A 324 15.54 5.69 -17.93
C LYS A 324 14.76 6.60 -16.99
N LEU A 325 14.40 6.11 -15.80
CA LEU A 325 13.68 6.90 -14.80
C LEU A 325 14.54 7.93 -14.07
N LYS A 326 15.85 7.71 -13.98
CA LYS A 326 16.83 8.45 -13.16
C LYS A 326 16.57 9.96 -13.11
N ASP A 327 16.36 10.59 -14.26
CA ASP A 327 16.23 12.04 -14.43
C ASP A 327 14.76 12.44 -14.76
N GLN A 328 13.80 11.69 -14.22
CA GLN A 328 12.35 11.97 -14.22
C GLN A 328 11.89 12.25 -12.78
N ALA A 329 10.85 13.09 -12.63
CA ALA A 329 10.19 13.36 -11.34
C ALA A 329 8.86 12.59 -11.17
N PHE A 330 8.73 11.48 -11.91
CA PHE A 330 7.60 10.57 -11.82
C PHE A 330 8.08 9.12 -12.05
N TYR A 331 7.18 8.16 -11.83
CA TYR A 331 7.29 6.82 -12.41
C TYR A 331 5.94 6.38 -12.98
N ILE A 332 5.95 5.50 -13.99
CA ILE A 332 4.77 4.82 -14.53
C ILE A 332 5.01 3.32 -14.45
N PHE A 333 4.02 2.57 -13.97
CA PHE A 333 4.03 1.09 -13.97
C PHE A 333 2.63 0.57 -14.29
N ASN A 334 2.48 -0.31 -15.29
CA ASN A 334 1.22 -1.00 -15.51
C ASN A 334 1.21 -2.31 -14.72
N LEU A 335 0.25 -2.46 -13.82
CA LEU A 335 0.13 -3.65 -12.97
C LEU A 335 -0.31 -4.88 -13.77
N PHE A 336 -1.23 -4.67 -14.71
CA PHE A 336 -1.76 -5.70 -15.60
C PHE A 336 -1.59 -5.21 -17.06
N PRO A 337 -0.40 -5.40 -17.66
CA PRO A 337 -0.21 -5.16 -19.09
C PRO A 337 -1.16 -6.00 -19.95
N ASP A 338 -1.46 -5.51 -21.15
CA ASP A 338 -2.23 -6.27 -22.15
C ASP A 338 -1.60 -7.65 -22.35
N THR A 339 -2.41 -8.72 -22.36
CA THR A 339 -1.90 -10.09 -22.50
C THR A 339 -1.27 -10.36 -23.86
N LYS A 340 -1.50 -9.49 -24.86
CA LYS A 340 -0.87 -9.50 -26.19
C LYS A 340 0.44 -8.69 -26.27
N ILE A 341 0.89 -8.04 -25.18
CA ILE A 341 2.11 -7.21 -25.18
C ILE A 341 3.33 -7.99 -25.69
N GLN A 342 4.15 -7.35 -26.52
CA GLN A 342 5.36 -7.95 -27.12
C GLN A 342 6.62 -7.35 -26.52
N TYR A 343 7.16 -8.00 -25.48
CA TYR A 343 8.44 -7.63 -24.88
C TYR A 343 9.65 -8.17 -25.68
N LYS A 344 10.80 -7.48 -25.61
CA LYS A 344 12.03 -7.89 -26.33
C LYS A 344 12.67 -9.17 -25.79
N SER A 345 12.50 -9.43 -24.49
CA SER A 345 12.93 -10.66 -23.81
C SER A 345 11.75 -11.32 -23.11
N HIS A 346 11.65 -12.64 -23.20
CA HIS A 346 10.63 -13.43 -22.49
C HIS A 346 10.74 -13.32 -20.95
N ILE A 347 11.88 -12.83 -20.44
CA ILE A 347 12.13 -12.56 -19.03
C ILE A 347 11.23 -11.43 -18.51
N GLU A 348 10.82 -10.50 -19.39
CA GLU A 348 10.06 -9.30 -19.03
C GLU A 348 8.61 -9.62 -18.57
N TYR A 349 8.05 -10.76 -19.00
CA TYR A 349 6.74 -11.24 -18.53
C TYR A 349 6.80 -11.85 -17.11
N ILE A 350 7.96 -12.37 -16.69
CA ILE A 350 8.10 -13.16 -15.46
C ILE A 350 7.71 -12.39 -14.17
N PRO A 351 8.05 -11.10 -14.00
CA PRO A 351 7.52 -10.27 -12.92
C PRO A 351 6.00 -10.23 -12.81
N HIS A 352 5.31 -9.96 -13.92
CA HIS A 352 3.85 -9.84 -13.96
C HIS A 352 3.19 -11.20 -13.68
N LEU A 353 3.79 -12.29 -14.18
CA LEU A 353 3.38 -13.67 -13.87
C LEU A 353 3.60 -14.02 -12.38
N ASN A 354 4.74 -13.68 -11.80
CA ASN A 354 5.05 -13.94 -10.38
C ASN A 354 4.15 -13.14 -9.43
N PHE A 355 3.89 -11.86 -9.75
CA PHE A 355 2.93 -11.04 -9.00
C PHE A 355 1.50 -11.61 -9.09
N THR A 356 1.06 -12.00 -10.29
CA THR A 356 -0.25 -12.64 -10.50
C THR A 356 -0.36 -13.96 -9.73
N LYS A 357 0.69 -14.79 -9.74
CA LYS A 357 0.80 -16.06 -9.00
C LYS A 357 0.79 -15.84 -7.48
N TYR A 358 1.29 -14.72 -6.98
CA TYR A 358 1.14 -14.30 -5.57
C TYR A 358 -0.30 -13.89 -5.23
N LEU A 359 -0.95 -13.10 -6.09
CA LEU A 359 -2.35 -12.69 -5.88
C LEU A 359 -3.31 -13.89 -5.91
N LEU A 360 -3.09 -14.86 -6.80
CA LEU A 360 -3.88 -16.09 -6.85
C LEU A 360 -3.74 -16.96 -5.58
N ARG A 361 -2.60 -16.87 -4.87
CA ARG A 361 -2.40 -17.54 -3.56
C ARG A 361 -3.13 -16.86 -2.39
N GLN A 362 -3.68 -15.67 -2.56
CA GLN A 362 -4.47 -15.02 -1.51
C GLN A 362 -5.87 -15.65 -1.41
N VAL A 363 -6.45 -15.56 -0.22
CA VAL A 363 -7.85 -15.89 0.08
C VAL A 363 -8.77 -14.93 -0.71
N PRO A 364 -10.01 -15.34 -1.09
CA PRO A 364 -10.95 -14.39 -1.68
C PRO A 364 -11.31 -13.25 -0.71
N GLY A 365 -11.32 -12.00 -1.18
CA GLY A 365 -11.63 -10.84 -0.34
C GLY A 365 -11.33 -9.48 -0.98
N LYS A 366 -11.58 -8.41 -0.22
CA LYS A 366 -11.18 -7.03 -0.56
C LYS A 366 -10.05 -6.59 0.37
N TYR A 367 -8.98 -6.05 -0.20
CA TYR A 367 -7.72 -5.82 0.48
C TYR A 367 -7.29 -4.35 0.39
N ASN A 368 -7.01 -3.71 1.53
CA ASN A 368 -6.39 -2.38 1.54
C ASN A 368 -4.88 -2.52 1.38
N ILE A 369 -4.37 -2.12 0.21
CA ILE A 369 -2.95 -2.13 -0.12
C ILE A 369 -2.41 -0.69 -0.13
N GLU A 370 -1.16 -0.51 0.29
CA GLU A 370 -0.41 0.73 0.12
C GLU A 370 0.63 0.53 -1.00
N ILE A 371 0.79 1.52 -1.88
CA ILE A 371 1.85 1.56 -2.89
C ILE A 371 2.80 2.68 -2.49
N THR A 372 4.09 2.41 -2.46
CA THR A 372 5.13 3.40 -2.17
C THR A 372 6.22 3.41 -3.23
N TRP A 373 6.90 4.54 -3.42
CA TRP A 373 8.17 4.62 -4.14
C TRP A 373 9.26 5.15 -3.20
N GLY A 374 10.32 4.35 -2.99
CA GLY A 374 11.32 4.58 -1.94
C GLY A 374 11.00 3.82 -0.65
N ARG A 375 12.04 3.37 0.07
CA ARG A 375 11.89 2.46 1.23
C ARG A 375 11.57 3.16 2.56
N ASN A 376 12.45 4.07 3.00
CA ASN A 376 12.41 4.59 4.39
C ASN A 376 11.64 5.91 4.50
N ASN A 377 11.74 6.76 3.47
CA ASN A 377 10.93 7.97 3.31
C ASN A 377 10.42 7.96 1.85
N PRO A 378 9.17 7.56 1.59
CA PRO A 378 8.70 7.38 0.22
C PRO A 378 8.51 8.74 -0.48
N MET A 379 9.06 8.87 -1.69
CA MET A 379 8.87 10.06 -2.53
C MET A 379 7.42 10.24 -2.93
N ALA A 380 6.71 9.14 -3.14
CA ALA A 380 5.29 9.11 -3.44
C ALA A 380 4.62 7.89 -2.76
N LYS A 381 3.39 8.06 -2.29
CA LYS A 381 2.57 6.95 -1.76
C LYS A 381 1.08 7.08 -2.07
N GLY A 382 0.34 5.98 -2.03
CA GLY A 382 -1.13 5.95 -2.16
C GLY A 382 -1.73 4.67 -1.62
N THR A 383 -3.00 4.70 -1.21
CA THR A 383 -3.72 3.56 -0.60
C THR A 383 -4.93 3.20 -1.44
N PHE A 384 -5.09 1.92 -1.78
CA PHE A 384 -6.08 1.44 -2.74
C PHE A 384 -6.77 0.17 -2.25
N THR A 385 -8.00 -0.07 -2.73
CA THR A 385 -8.65 -1.38 -2.59
C THR A 385 -8.18 -2.30 -3.71
N LEU A 386 -7.84 -3.55 -3.39
CA LEU A 386 -7.63 -4.63 -4.35
C LEU A 386 -8.76 -5.65 -4.19
N ASP A 387 -9.54 -5.85 -5.25
CA ASP A 387 -10.70 -6.75 -5.25
C ASP A 387 -10.30 -8.15 -5.75
N LEU A 388 -10.10 -9.07 -4.81
CA LEU A 388 -9.86 -10.49 -5.06
C LEU A 388 -11.10 -11.32 -4.71
N SER A 389 -12.30 -10.84 -5.03
CA SER A 389 -13.53 -11.67 -4.98
C SER A 389 -13.39 -12.94 -5.83
N ILE A 390 -14.25 -13.94 -5.58
CA ILE A 390 -14.20 -15.25 -6.24
C ILE A 390 -14.23 -15.12 -7.78
N GLU A 391 -15.08 -14.23 -8.29
CA GLU A 391 -15.19 -13.92 -9.73
C GLU A 391 -13.91 -13.25 -10.27
N ASN A 392 -13.38 -12.23 -9.59
CA ASN A 392 -12.14 -11.57 -10.01
C ASN A 392 -10.92 -12.49 -9.92
N ARG A 393 -10.91 -13.49 -9.02
CA ARG A 393 -9.87 -14.54 -8.99
C ARG A 393 -9.96 -15.51 -10.17
N LYS A 394 -11.15 -15.77 -10.75
CA LYS A 394 -11.30 -16.52 -12.01
C LYS A 394 -10.68 -15.74 -13.18
N LYS A 395 -11.12 -14.48 -13.35
CA LYS A 395 -10.60 -13.54 -14.36
C LYS A 395 -9.07 -13.36 -14.27
N LEU A 396 -8.52 -13.33 -13.05
CA LEU A 396 -7.08 -13.27 -12.83
C LEU A 396 -6.34 -14.56 -13.26
N LYS A 397 -6.96 -15.73 -13.12
CA LYS A 397 -6.41 -17.01 -13.57
C LYS A 397 -6.47 -17.15 -15.08
N GLU A 398 -7.53 -16.65 -15.72
CA GLU A 398 -7.63 -16.51 -17.18
C GLU A 398 -6.52 -15.59 -17.72
N TYR A 399 -6.39 -14.38 -17.16
CA TYR A 399 -5.31 -13.43 -17.46
C TYR A 399 -3.91 -14.06 -17.30
N TYR A 400 -3.67 -14.79 -16.20
CA TYR A 400 -2.40 -15.52 -15.99
C TYR A 400 -2.12 -16.53 -17.10
N ASN A 401 -3.12 -17.32 -17.49
CA ASN A 401 -2.98 -18.35 -18.53
C ASN A 401 -2.68 -17.71 -19.90
N GLN A 402 -3.36 -16.60 -20.24
CA GLN A 402 -3.10 -15.84 -21.47
C GLN A 402 -1.69 -15.25 -21.49
N LEU A 403 -1.28 -14.54 -20.43
CA LEU A 403 0.06 -13.94 -20.34
C LEU A 403 1.16 -15.02 -20.32
N MET A 404 0.89 -16.20 -19.77
CA MET A 404 1.79 -17.35 -19.84
C MET A 404 1.92 -17.88 -21.28
N ALA A 405 0.83 -17.99 -22.03
CA ALA A 405 0.86 -18.40 -23.43
C ALA A 405 1.68 -17.43 -24.28
N THR A 406 1.51 -16.12 -24.08
CA THR A 406 2.32 -15.08 -24.75
C THR A 406 3.80 -15.17 -24.34
N LYS A 407 4.10 -15.38 -23.05
CA LYS A 407 5.47 -15.65 -22.57
C LYS A 407 6.09 -16.86 -23.28
N ILE A 408 5.37 -17.98 -23.42
CA ILE A 408 5.83 -19.21 -24.08
C ILE A 408 6.06 -18.98 -25.57
N ALA A 409 5.19 -18.19 -26.22
CA ALA A 409 5.36 -17.77 -27.61
C ALA A 409 6.55 -16.80 -27.81
N ALA A 410 6.98 -16.08 -26.77
CA ALA A 410 8.14 -15.20 -26.79
C ALA A 410 9.48 -15.89 -26.40
N VAL A 411 9.47 -17.11 -25.84
CA VAL A 411 10.72 -17.83 -25.55
C VAL A 411 11.38 -18.28 -26.86
N THR A 412 12.66 -17.91 -27.01
CA THR A 412 13.53 -18.07 -28.19
C THR A 412 14.95 -18.38 -27.70
N MET A 413 15.86 -18.86 -28.56
CA MET A 413 17.25 -19.07 -28.16
C MET A 413 17.93 -17.72 -27.83
N PRO A 414 18.82 -17.64 -26.82
CA PRO A 414 19.57 -16.42 -26.55
C PRO A 414 20.61 -16.14 -27.65
N GLY A 415 20.59 -14.92 -28.20
CA GLY A 415 21.43 -14.53 -29.34
C GLY A 415 22.88 -14.12 -29.03
N SER A 416 23.30 -14.12 -27.76
CA SER A 416 24.54 -13.48 -27.28
C SER A 416 25.82 -14.30 -27.50
N GLY A 417 26.13 -14.65 -28.77
CA GLY A 417 27.44 -15.18 -29.14
C GLY A 417 27.45 -16.15 -30.32
N ASN A 418 26.42 -17.00 -30.45
CA ASN A 418 26.08 -17.69 -31.70
C ASN A 418 24.72 -18.41 -31.58
N CYS A 419 23.86 -18.27 -32.58
CA CYS A 419 22.54 -18.94 -32.60
C CYS A 419 22.50 -20.21 -33.47
N VAL A 420 23.66 -20.67 -33.94
CA VAL A 420 23.87 -21.93 -34.68
C VAL A 420 24.01 -23.11 -33.69
N ASP A 421 23.67 -24.33 -34.10
CA ASP A 421 23.85 -25.52 -33.25
C ASP A 421 25.34 -25.88 -33.09
N GLN A 422 25.79 -25.96 -31.84
CA GLN A 422 27.20 -26.16 -31.46
C GLN A 422 27.45 -27.51 -30.78
N ALA A 423 26.50 -28.46 -30.82
CA ALA A 423 26.69 -29.78 -30.23
C ALA A 423 27.90 -30.57 -30.78
N HIS A 424 28.35 -30.29 -32.00
CA HIS A 424 29.59 -30.85 -32.57
C HIS A 424 30.88 -30.43 -31.81
N LYS A 425 30.80 -29.38 -30.98
CA LYS A 425 31.89 -28.90 -30.12
C LYS A 425 31.88 -29.53 -28.72
N VAL A 426 30.89 -30.37 -28.39
CA VAL A 426 30.72 -30.97 -27.05
C VAL A 426 30.97 -32.48 -27.12
N VAL A 427 31.91 -32.98 -26.31
CA VAL A 427 32.34 -34.39 -26.33
C VAL A 427 31.25 -35.31 -25.81
N ASN A 428 30.77 -35.06 -24.59
CA ASN A 428 29.76 -35.88 -23.90
C ASN A 428 28.32 -35.39 -24.16
N LYS A 429 28.04 -34.92 -25.38
CA LYS A 429 26.73 -34.34 -25.78
C LYS A 429 25.55 -35.27 -25.46
N ASP A 430 25.75 -36.59 -25.55
CA ASP A 430 24.69 -37.59 -25.42
C ASP A 430 24.24 -37.82 -23.97
N HIS A 431 25.03 -37.35 -22.99
CA HIS A 431 24.60 -37.28 -21.58
C HIS A 431 23.40 -36.34 -21.38
N LEU A 432 23.12 -35.46 -22.36
CA LEU A 432 21.96 -34.56 -22.35
C LEU A 432 20.66 -35.25 -22.80
N ASN A 433 20.71 -36.44 -23.40
CA ASN A 433 19.52 -37.14 -23.91
C ASN A 433 18.51 -37.50 -22.80
N LYS A 434 18.97 -37.61 -21.54
CA LYS A 434 18.11 -37.77 -20.35
C LYS A 434 17.17 -36.58 -20.08
N TYR A 435 17.39 -35.44 -20.73
CA TYR A 435 16.51 -34.27 -20.69
C TYR A 435 15.48 -34.24 -21.84
N GLY A 436 15.51 -35.23 -22.74
CA GLY A 436 14.66 -35.32 -23.93
C GLY A 436 15.47 -35.27 -25.23
N LYS A 437 14.77 -35.32 -26.36
CA LYS A 437 15.38 -35.25 -27.70
C LYS A 437 15.99 -33.86 -27.91
N ARG A 438 17.32 -33.77 -27.90
CA ARG A 438 18.07 -32.54 -28.15
C ARG A 438 17.74 -31.98 -29.53
N LEU A 439 17.04 -30.85 -29.58
CA LEU A 439 16.75 -30.12 -30.82
C LEU A 439 17.88 -29.16 -31.19
N LYS A 440 18.52 -28.52 -30.20
CA LYS A 440 19.58 -27.51 -30.43
C LYS A 440 20.42 -27.28 -29.18
N LEU A 441 21.68 -26.90 -29.37
CA LEU A 441 22.60 -26.51 -28.30
C LEU A 441 23.38 -25.25 -28.70
N VAL A 442 23.17 -24.14 -28.00
CA VAL A 442 23.97 -22.91 -28.17
C VAL A 442 24.80 -22.67 -26.93
N PHE A 443 26.04 -22.22 -27.05
CA PHE A 443 26.83 -21.73 -25.91
C PHE A 443 27.88 -20.72 -26.38
N HIS A 444 28.39 -19.92 -25.45
CA HIS A 444 29.50 -19.00 -25.72
C HIS A 444 30.60 -19.19 -24.67
N GLY A 445 31.86 -19.14 -25.10
CA GLY A 445 32.99 -19.33 -24.22
C GLY A 445 34.35 -19.08 -24.89
N PRO A 446 35.41 -18.90 -24.10
CA PRO A 446 35.42 -18.99 -22.64
C PRO A 446 34.76 -17.79 -21.94
N GLY A 447 33.84 -18.07 -21.02
CA GLY A 447 33.17 -17.07 -20.17
C GLY A 447 33.83 -16.90 -18.79
N GLY A 448 34.86 -17.69 -18.48
CA GLY A 448 35.60 -17.63 -17.22
C GLY A 448 36.71 -18.66 -17.12
N LYS A 449 37.45 -18.60 -16.01
CA LYS A 449 38.54 -19.51 -15.65
C LYS A 449 38.29 -20.04 -14.23
N ILE A 450 38.51 -21.34 -14.02
CA ILE A 450 38.66 -21.97 -12.70
C ILE A 450 40.14 -22.27 -12.55
N MET A 451 40.74 -21.79 -11.46
CA MET A 451 42.14 -22.05 -11.13
C MET A 451 42.26 -23.35 -10.33
N LYS A 452 43.41 -24.02 -10.40
CA LYS A 452 43.69 -25.20 -9.56
C LYS A 452 43.72 -24.81 -8.06
N PRO A 453 43.56 -25.77 -7.13
CA PRO A 453 43.85 -25.57 -5.72
C PRO A 453 45.29 -25.09 -5.46
N TRP A 454 45.52 -24.48 -4.29
CA TRP A 454 46.86 -24.18 -3.78
C TRP A 454 47.72 -25.48 -3.71
N PRO A 455 49.03 -25.45 -4.02
CA PRO A 455 49.86 -24.28 -4.37
C PRO A 455 49.73 -23.81 -5.83
N ASN A 456 48.99 -24.53 -6.68
CA ASN A 456 48.93 -24.28 -8.13
C ASN A 456 47.86 -23.25 -8.54
N ASN A 457 47.46 -22.34 -7.65
CA ASN A 457 46.38 -21.38 -7.87
C ASN A 457 46.65 -20.32 -8.97
N HIS A 458 47.88 -20.23 -9.47
CA HIS A 458 48.27 -19.47 -10.66
C HIS A 458 47.95 -20.18 -11.98
N GLN A 459 47.64 -21.49 -11.95
CA GLN A 459 47.35 -22.31 -13.13
C GLN A 459 45.84 -22.50 -13.34
N VAL A 460 45.40 -22.43 -14.59
CA VAL A 460 44.00 -22.74 -14.97
C VAL A 460 43.79 -24.25 -14.91
N GLU A 461 42.75 -24.70 -14.21
CA GLU A 461 42.25 -26.07 -14.25
C GLU A 461 41.21 -26.25 -15.36
N TRP A 462 40.26 -25.31 -15.47
CA TRP A 462 39.21 -25.32 -16.49
C TRP A 462 38.89 -23.93 -17.01
N TYR A 463 38.73 -23.80 -18.33
CA TYR A 463 37.89 -22.76 -18.91
C TYR A 463 36.43 -23.12 -18.71
N THR A 464 35.58 -22.13 -18.40
CA THR A 464 34.13 -22.30 -18.29
C THR A 464 33.38 -21.65 -19.46
N ALA A 465 32.19 -22.14 -19.76
CA ALA A 465 31.26 -21.56 -20.72
C ALA A 465 29.82 -21.78 -20.27
N GLN A 466 28.92 -20.89 -20.67
CA GLN A 466 27.49 -20.98 -20.40
C GLN A 466 26.71 -21.00 -21.72
N GLY A 467 25.57 -21.69 -21.71
CA GLY A 467 24.77 -21.89 -22.89
C GLY A 467 23.42 -22.51 -22.59
N TYR A 468 22.65 -22.80 -23.63
CA TYR A 468 21.28 -23.25 -23.53
C TYR A 468 21.02 -24.41 -24.51
N GLY A 469 20.42 -25.47 -24.00
CA GLY A 469 19.94 -26.58 -24.80
C GLY A 469 18.41 -26.54 -24.90
N ALA A 470 17.88 -26.73 -26.11
CA ALA A 470 16.47 -26.95 -26.36
C ALA A 470 16.20 -28.45 -26.53
N PHE A 471 15.31 -29.00 -25.71
CA PHE A 471 15.00 -30.43 -25.64
C PHE A 471 13.51 -30.67 -25.83
N GLU A 472 13.15 -31.68 -26.62
CA GLU A 472 11.78 -32.11 -26.82
C GLU A 472 11.47 -33.34 -25.96
N LYS A 473 10.46 -33.25 -25.10
CA LYS A 473 9.98 -34.34 -24.24
C LYS A 473 8.47 -34.19 -24.01
N ASP A 474 7.74 -35.30 -24.00
CA ASP A 474 6.31 -35.35 -23.65
C ASP A 474 5.45 -34.33 -24.44
N GLY A 475 5.76 -34.14 -25.74
CA GLY A 475 5.11 -33.17 -26.64
C GLY A 475 5.49 -31.69 -26.42
N LYS A 476 6.31 -31.37 -25.42
CA LYS A 476 6.77 -30.02 -25.09
C LYS A 476 8.24 -29.79 -25.48
N VAL A 477 8.62 -28.53 -25.66
CA VAL A 477 10.02 -28.11 -25.81
C VAL A 477 10.44 -27.27 -24.61
N GLU A 478 11.52 -27.70 -23.94
CA GLU A 478 12.11 -27.04 -22.78
C GLU A 478 13.48 -26.45 -23.16
N ILE A 479 13.72 -25.18 -22.83
CA ILE A 479 15.05 -24.56 -22.93
C ILE A 479 15.72 -24.48 -21.55
N ILE A 480 16.82 -25.21 -21.40
CA ILE A 480 17.54 -25.44 -20.14
C ILE A 480 18.87 -24.68 -20.17
N HIS A 481 19.22 -23.98 -19.08
CA HIS A 481 20.54 -23.36 -18.90
C HIS A 481 21.57 -24.46 -18.59
N LEU A 482 22.69 -24.47 -19.31
CA LEU A 482 23.73 -25.50 -19.25
C LEU A 482 25.11 -24.86 -19.07
N GLU A 483 25.93 -25.53 -18.26
CA GLU A 483 27.30 -25.13 -17.97
C GLU A 483 28.27 -26.15 -18.55
N PHE A 484 29.34 -25.64 -19.16
CA PHE A 484 30.37 -26.42 -19.85
C PHE A 484 31.75 -26.08 -19.32
N ARG A 485 32.66 -27.06 -19.34
CA ARG A 485 34.07 -26.89 -18.98
C ARG A 485 34.99 -27.41 -20.09
N ARG A 486 36.19 -26.86 -20.21
CA ARG A 486 37.24 -27.29 -21.14
C ARG A 486 38.61 -27.15 -20.48
N ALA A 487 39.38 -28.24 -20.43
CA ALA A 487 40.74 -28.21 -19.90
C ALA A 487 41.65 -27.35 -20.80
N PRO A 488 42.77 -26.79 -20.31
CA PRO A 488 43.64 -25.93 -21.11
C PRO A 488 44.12 -26.54 -22.43
N THR A 489 44.40 -27.84 -22.43
CA THR A 489 44.85 -28.63 -23.59
C THR A 489 43.72 -29.19 -24.45
N ALA A 490 42.45 -29.07 -24.04
CA ALA A 490 41.33 -29.66 -24.74
C ALA A 490 40.76 -28.71 -25.82
N THR A 491 40.56 -29.24 -27.04
CA THR A 491 39.95 -28.47 -28.14
C THR A 491 38.43 -28.34 -27.98
N ARG A 492 37.75 -29.45 -27.64
CA ARG A 492 36.29 -29.54 -27.44
C ARG A 492 35.87 -29.33 -25.98
N TRP A 493 34.62 -28.92 -25.79
CA TRP A 493 33.98 -28.69 -24.50
C TRP A 493 33.36 -29.97 -23.92
N LYS A 494 33.22 -30.03 -22.59
CA LYS A 494 32.49 -31.06 -21.86
C LYS A 494 31.30 -30.41 -21.16
N TRP A 495 30.10 -30.94 -21.34
CA TRP A 495 28.95 -30.59 -20.49
C TRP A 495 29.23 -31.05 -19.05
N HIS A 496 28.96 -30.17 -18.09
CA HIS A 496 29.27 -30.38 -16.68
C HIS A 496 28.02 -30.38 -15.79
N SER A 497 27.15 -29.38 -15.94
CA SER A 497 26.03 -29.13 -15.01
C SER A 497 24.85 -28.43 -15.70
N ILE A 498 23.69 -28.46 -15.04
CA ILE A 498 22.60 -27.52 -15.32
C ILE A 498 22.95 -26.21 -14.61
N GLY A 499 22.97 -25.10 -15.35
CA GLY A 499 23.21 -23.77 -14.81
C GLY A 499 21.99 -23.23 -14.06
N LYS A 500 22.20 -22.27 -13.16
CA LYS A 500 21.10 -21.69 -12.37
C LYS A 500 20.17 -20.86 -13.27
N THR A 501 18.95 -21.32 -13.51
CA THR A 501 17.90 -20.59 -14.25
C THR A 501 17.12 -19.66 -13.32
N GLY A 502 16.88 -18.41 -13.73
CA GLY A 502 15.82 -17.54 -13.20
C GLY A 502 15.88 -17.11 -11.72
N GLY A 503 16.89 -17.51 -10.94
CA GLY A 503 16.91 -17.28 -9.48
C GLY A 503 16.85 -15.80 -9.03
N HIS A 504 17.33 -14.88 -9.86
CA HIS A 504 17.26 -13.43 -9.64
C HIS A 504 15.88 -12.81 -10.00
N LEU A 505 14.96 -13.61 -10.55
CA LEU A 505 13.58 -13.24 -10.91
C LEU A 505 12.56 -13.72 -9.86
N ASN A 506 13.02 -14.44 -8.82
CA ASN A 506 12.19 -14.87 -7.71
C ASN A 506 11.60 -13.65 -6.98
N MET A 507 10.28 -13.56 -6.89
CA MET A 507 9.62 -12.51 -6.12
C MET A 507 9.63 -12.91 -4.63
N GLN A 508 10.50 -12.29 -3.83
CA GLN A 508 10.71 -12.67 -2.43
C GLN A 508 9.50 -12.33 -1.58
N THR A 509 8.98 -13.29 -0.81
CA THR A 509 7.85 -13.09 0.12
C THR A 509 8.17 -13.66 1.49
N THR A 510 7.51 -13.16 2.54
CA THR A 510 7.66 -13.62 3.93
C THR A 510 7.44 -15.13 4.11
N ASN A 511 6.65 -15.76 3.23
CA ASN A 511 6.26 -17.17 3.32
C ASN A 511 6.94 -18.02 2.23
N GLY A 512 8.17 -17.65 1.82
CA GLY A 512 8.90 -18.24 0.72
C GLY A 512 8.58 -17.57 -0.63
N GLY A 513 9.63 -17.30 -1.41
CA GLY A 513 9.52 -16.54 -2.66
C GLY A 513 8.71 -17.24 -3.75
N ILE A 514 8.01 -16.46 -4.58
CA ILE A 514 7.39 -16.96 -5.81
C ILE A 514 8.48 -17.18 -6.86
N LYS A 515 8.71 -18.45 -7.20
CA LYS A 515 9.58 -18.85 -8.31
C LYS A 515 8.87 -18.68 -9.66
N PRO A 516 9.59 -18.28 -10.74
CA PRO A 516 9.11 -18.32 -12.11
C PRO A 516 8.48 -19.66 -12.49
N GLU A 517 7.56 -19.67 -13.46
CA GLU A 517 7.06 -20.93 -14.03
C GLU A 517 8.10 -21.53 -14.97
N MET A 518 8.45 -22.78 -14.70
CA MET A 518 9.42 -23.60 -15.41
C MET A 518 8.83 -24.99 -15.59
N LEU A 519 9.42 -25.78 -16.49
CA LEU A 519 9.22 -27.23 -16.53
C LEU A 519 10.17 -27.85 -15.48
N ASN A 520 10.98 -28.84 -15.84
CA ASN A 520 11.81 -29.56 -14.86
C ASN A 520 13.08 -28.78 -14.47
N PHE A 521 13.68 -28.06 -15.42
CA PHE A 521 15.01 -27.44 -15.31
C PHE A 521 15.10 -26.04 -15.98
N GLY A 522 14.11 -25.68 -16.80
CA GLY A 522 14.12 -24.49 -17.65
C GLY A 522 12.73 -24.07 -18.14
N TYR A 523 12.67 -23.30 -19.22
CA TYR A 523 11.43 -22.67 -19.67
C TYR A 523 10.77 -23.45 -20.81
N GLU A 524 9.44 -23.61 -20.76
CA GLU A 524 8.65 -24.04 -21.93
C GLU A 524 8.73 -23.01 -23.05
N MET A 525 8.93 -23.48 -24.28
CA MET A 525 8.96 -22.69 -25.53
C MET A 525 8.19 -23.40 -26.66
N LYS A 526 7.82 -22.67 -27.72
CA LYS A 526 7.29 -23.27 -28.95
C LYS A 526 8.41 -23.85 -29.82
N LYS A 527 8.21 -25.03 -30.40
CA LYS A 527 9.17 -25.72 -31.29
C LYS A 527 9.65 -24.85 -32.45
N ALA A 528 8.74 -24.07 -33.06
CA ALA A 528 9.05 -23.10 -34.12
C ALA A 528 9.97 -21.93 -33.69
N ASN A 529 10.25 -21.77 -32.40
CA ASN A 529 11.15 -20.74 -31.89
C ASN A 529 12.59 -21.25 -31.63
N VAL A 530 12.87 -22.54 -31.80
CA VAL A 530 14.22 -23.12 -31.61
C VAL A 530 15.24 -22.52 -32.61
N ASN A 531 14.78 -22.07 -33.76
CA ASN A 531 15.61 -21.36 -34.75
C ASN A 531 15.49 -19.83 -34.70
N LYS A 532 14.74 -19.28 -33.73
CA LYS A 532 14.65 -17.83 -33.49
C LYS A 532 15.60 -17.42 -32.36
N CYS A 533 16.10 -16.20 -32.45
CA CYS A 533 17.20 -15.69 -31.63
C CYS A 533 16.82 -14.32 -31.05
N ALA A 534 16.96 -14.11 -29.74
CA ALA A 534 16.69 -12.82 -29.10
C ALA A 534 17.70 -12.50 -27.98
N PRO A 535 17.95 -11.22 -27.67
CA PRO A 535 18.77 -10.83 -26.52
C PRO A 535 18.00 -11.06 -25.22
N TRP A 536 18.48 -12.00 -24.40
CA TRP A 536 17.95 -12.25 -23.05
C TRP A 536 18.54 -11.21 -22.08
N LEU A 537 17.83 -10.09 -21.92
CA LEU A 537 18.17 -8.93 -21.06
C LEU A 537 17.35 -8.87 -19.75
#